data_AF-A0A6I0LXW5-F1
#
_entry.id   AF-A0A6I0LXW5-F1
#
_cell.length_a   1.000
_cell.length_b   1.000
_cell.length_c   1.000
_cell.angle_alpha   90.00
_cell.angle_beta   90.00
_cell.angle_gamma   90.00
#
_symmetry.space_group_name_H-M   'P 1'
#
loop_
_entity.id
_entity.type
_entity.pdbx_description
1 polymer ?
#
loop_
_entity_poly.entity_id
_entity_poly.type
_entity_poly.pdbx_seq_one_letter_code
_entity_poly.pdbx_strand_id
1 'polypeptide(L)'
;MTDTAYFCIIINNPKDNYKINRKMNMKKLLLISMMLMTVLAMAACEDLGDEPFTPEHPELSGPSGGEDENESEVPDVSSLQVNIMVSNRTITATMEDNAATQDFLARLPLEVTLNDYNNTTEKIFYPSPALAIEGVTRGCAPIAGDITIYAPWGNVAIFCKNGSYSDTLIKIGRVDGNGIEMLSVPGDILVRFERR
;
A
#
# COMPACT_ATOMS: atom_id res chain seq x y z
N MET A 1 -4.64 -24.83 13.61
CA MET A 1 -4.20 -23.82 14.60
C MET A 1 -3.46 -22.74 13.82
N THR A 2 -4.19 -22.03 12.97
CA THR A 2 -3.68 -21.08 11.96
C THR A 2 -4.94 -20.39 11.41
N ASP A 3 -5.38 -19.27 11.98
CA ASP A 3 -6.16 -18.25 11.23
C ASP A 3 -6.59 -16.99 11.99
N THR A 4 -6.07 -16.74 13.20
CA THR A 4 -6.46 -15.51 13.92
C THR A 4 -5.79 -14.25 13.33
N ALA A 5 -4.70 -14.39 12.58
CA ALA A 5 -3.94 -13.25 12.04
C ALA A 5 -4.56 -12.64 10.75
N TYR A 6 -5.20 -13.45 9.90
CA TYR A 6 -5.86 -12.93 8.68
C TYR A 6 -7.13 -12.12 9.00
N PHE A 7 -7.79 -12.42 10.12
CA PHE A 7 -9.04 -11.75 10.47
C PHE A 7 -8.83 -10.32 11.00
N CYS A 8 -7.66 -9.98 11.54
CA CYS A 8 -7.42 -8.64 12.10
C CYS A 8 -7.18 -7.55 11.05
N ILE A 9 -6.80 -7.89 9.81
CA ILE A 9 -6.55 -6.90 8.74
C ILE A 9 -7.85 -6.52 7.99
N ILE A 10 -8.92 -7.33 8.12
CA ILE A 10 -10.21 -7.10 7.44
C ILE A 10 -11.28 -6.62 8.43
N ILE A 11 -11.00 -5.65 9.30
CA ILE A 11 -12.08 -4.88 9.93
C ILE A 11 -11.61 -3.44 10.10
N ASN A 12 -12.34 -2.50 9.49
CA ASN A 12 -12.23 -1.04 9.56
C ASN A 12 -11.42 -0.37 8.45
N ASN A 13 -12.12 -0.07 7.35
CA ASN A 13 -11.78 1.01 6.43
C ASN A 13 -11.90 2.35 7.18
N PRO A 14 -10.81 3.12 7.40
CA PRO A 14 -10.87 4.35 8.18
C PRO A 14 -11.47 5.53 7.42
N LYS A 15 -11.83 5.40 6.14
CA LYS A 15 -12.55 6.46 5.39
C LYS A 15 -13.91 6.81 6.03
N ASP A 16 -14.47 5.91 6.83
CA ASP A 16 -15.75 6.13 7.54
C ASP A 16 -15.60 6.96 8.83
N ASN A 17 -14.38 7.22 9.32
CA ASN A 17 -14.14 7.89 10.61
C ASN A 17 -13.96 9.41 10.53
N TYR A 18 -13.93 10.02 9.34
CA TYR A 18 -13.74 11.48 9.23
C TYR A 18 -15.01 12.32 9.50
N LYS A 19 -16.19 11.70 9.73
CA LYS A 19 -17.46 12.47 9.78
C LYS A 19 -18.52 12.06 10.82
N ILE A 20 -18.13 11.54 11.99
CA ILE A 20 -19.11 11.24 13.05
C ILE A 20 -18.69 11.81 14.42
N ASN A 21 -18.49 13.13 14.48
CA ASN A 21 -18.57 13.89 15.74
C ASN A 21 -19.77 14.85 15.71
N ARG A 22 -20.96 14.31 15.43
CA ARG A 22 -22.24 15.03 15.60
C ARG A 22 -23.16 14.19 16.48
N LYS A 23 -23.15 14.51 17.78
CA LYS A 23 -24.05 14.09 18.87
C LYS A 23 -25.41 13.56 18.37
N MET A 24 -25.57 12.24 18.29
CA MET A 24 -26.84 11.61 17.88
C MET A 24 -27.57 11.07 19.11
N ASN A 25 -28.66 11.74 19.51
CA ASN A 25 -29.58 11.29 20.54
C ASN A 25 -30.29 10.00 20.08
N MET A 26 -29.93 8.86 20.68
CA MET A 26 -30.52 7.56 20.39
C MET A 26 -31.98 7.49 20.84
N LYS A 27 -32.93 7.75 19.93
CA LYS A 27 -34.35 7.39 20.11
C LYS A 27 -35.03 6.79 18.87
N LYS A 28 -34.30 6.46 17.79
CA LYS A 28 -34.95 6.00 16.53
C LYS A 28 -34.26 4.84 15.79
N LEU A 29 -33.45 4.01 16.45
CA LEU A 29 -32.75 2.90 15.79
C LEU A 29 -33.48 1.55 15.94
N LEU A 30 -34.77 1.48 15.62
CA LEU A 30 -35.55 0.24 15.78
C LEU A 30 -36.26 -0.26 14.51
N LEU A 31 -36.03 0.29 13.31
CA LEU A 31 -36.93 0.02 12.18
C LEU A 31 -36.30 -0.31 10.82
N ILE A 32 -35.07 -0.82 10.73
CA ILE A 32 -34.51 -1.20 9.42
C ILE A 32 -33.86 -2.59 9.49
N SER A 33 -34.70 -3.59 9.80
CA SER A 33 -34.41 -5.01 9.64
C SER A 33 -35.65 -5.71 9.12
N MET A 34 -36.15 -5.29 7.95
CA MET A 34 -37.15 -6.05 7.19
C MET A 34 -37.20 -5.55 5.74
N MET A 35 -36.40 -6.16 4.85
CA MET A 35 -36.88 -6.36 3.48
C MET A 35 -36.14 -7.56 2.85
N LEU A 36 -36.81 -8.70 2.96
CA LEU A 36 -36.64 -9.87 2.12
C LEU A 36 -37.64 -9.71 0.97
N MET A 37 -37.20 -9.76 -0.28
CA MET A 37 -38.05 -10.21 -1.40
C MET A 37 -37.20 -11.05 -2.35
N THR A 38 -37.49 -12.35 -2.31
CA THR A 38 -37.37 -13.31 -3.40
C THR A 38 -38.18 -12.81 -4.63
N VAL A 39 -37.92 -13.19 -5.89
CA VAL A 39 -38.21 -14.49 -6.52
C VAL A 39 -37.45 -14.63 -7.86
N LEU A 40 -37.13 -15.89 -8.16
CA LEU A 40 -36.59 -16.56 -9.35
C LEU A 40 -37.30 -16.26 -10.70
N ALA A 41 -36.53 -16.21 -11.80
CA ALA A 41 -37.00 -16.62 -13.12
C ALA A 41 -35.83 -17.10 -14.01
N MET A 42 -35.93 -18.34 -14.53
CA MET A 42 -35.08 -18.86 -15.60
C MET A 42 -35.74 -18.61 -16.96
N ALA A 43 -34.92 -18.36 -17.99
CA ALA A 43 -35.29 -18.59 -19.39
C ALA A 43 -34.04 -19.06 -20.17
N ALA A 44 -34.29 -19.99 -21.10
CA ALA A 44 -33.37 -20.89 -21.78
C ALA A 44 -33.01 -20.42 -23.21
N CYS A 45 -31.96 -21.06 -23.78
CA CYS A 45 -31.63 -21.21 -25.22
C CYS A 45 -31.37 -19.91 -26.02
N GLU A 46 -30.54 -19.79 -27.04
CA GLU A 46 -29.81 -20.64 -28.00
C GLU A 46 -28.55 -19.81 -28.38
N ASP A 47 -27.46 -20.33 -28.92
CA ASP A 47 -27.33 -20.60 -30.36
C ASP A 47 -25.94 -21.20 -30.65
N LEU A 48 -25.93 -22.18 -31.55
CA LEU A 48 -24.77 -22.93 -32.03
C LEU A 48 -24.34 -22.32 -33.37
N GLY A 49 -23.08 -21.89 -33.49
CA GLY A 49 -22.51 -21.41 -34.75
C GLY A 49 -21.05 -21.84 -34.86
N ASP A 50 -20.81 -22.74 -35.80
CA ASP A 50 -19.56 -23.45 -36.11
C ASP A 50 -18.44 -22.56 -36.70
N GLU A 51 -17.21 -22.78 -36.19
CA GLU A 51 -15.92 -22.90 -36.92
C GLU A 51 -15.43 -21.72 -37.84
N PRO A 52 -14.25 -21.79 -38.48
CA PRO A 52 -12.92 -21.64 -37.87
C PRO A 52 -12.03 -20.65 -38.66
N PHE A 53 -11.12 -19.91 -38.02
CA PHE A 53 -10.00 -19.29 -38.75
C PHE A 53 -8.74 -19.26 -37.88
N THR A 54 -7.81 -20.17 -38.18
CA THR A 54 -6.43 -20.12 -37.69
C THR A 54 -5.53 -19.97 -38.92
N PRO A 55 -4.84 -18.84 -39.12
CA PRO A 55 -3.79 -18.74 -40.11
C PRO A 55 -2.47 -19.24 -39.51
N GLU A 56 -2.08 -20.42 -39.99
CA GLU A 56 -0.77 -20.78 -40.51
C GLU A 56 0.43 -19.88 -40.13
N HIS A 57 1.34 -20.46 -39.34
CA HIS A 57 2.74 -20.08 -39.24
C HIS A 57 3.51 -20.67 -40.44
N PRO A 58 4.46 -19.93 -41.03
CA PRO A 58 5.81 -20.51 -41.14
C PRO A 58 6.97 -19.51 -40.92
N GLU A 59 7.88 -19.95 -40.06
CA GLU A 59 9.35 -20.02 -40.18
C GLU A 59 10.23 -18.75 -40.35
N LEU A 60 11.07 -18.56 -39.31
CA LEU A 60 12.54 -18.61 -39.30
C LEU A 60 13.41 -17.48 -39.92
N SER A 61 14.41 -17.10 -39.09
CA SER A 61 15.81 -16.69 -39.38
C SER A 61 16.21 -15.23 -39.69
N GLY A 62 16.68 -14.53 -38.62
CA GLY A 62 17.95 -13.76 -38.46
C GLY A 62 18.26 -12.51 -39.33
N PRO A 63 19.41 -11.81 -39.14
CA PRO A 63 20.22 -11.56 -37.92
C PRO A 63 20.60 -10.06 -37.73
N SER A 64 21.29 -9.77 -36.62
CA SER A 64 22.36 -8.74 -36.46
C SER A 64 22.00 -7.25 -36.32
N GLY A 65 22.55 -6.64 -35.26
CA GLY A 65 23.04 -5.26 -35.29
C GLY A 65 22.69 -4.43 -34.06
N GLY A 66 23.71 -4.00 -33.31
CA GLY A 66 23.60 -2.85 -32.40
C GLY A 66 24.01 -3.16 -30.97
N GLU A 67 25.31 -3.17 -30.72
CA GLU A 67 25.90 -2.94 -29.40
C GLU A 67 25.62 -1.48 -29.03
N ASP A 68 24.51 -1.22 -28.35
CA ASP A 68 24.32 0.06 -27.67
C ASP A 68 24.59 -0.18 -26.19
N GLU A 69 25.80 0.22 -25.81
CA GLU A 69 26.29 0.40 -24.46
C GLU A 69 25.33 1.33 -23.73
N ASN A 70 24.26 0.77 -23.14
CA ASN A 70 23.43 1.49 -22.20
C ASN A 70 24.26 1.63 -20.93
N GLU A 71 25.01 2.73 -20.88
CA GLU A 71 25.62 3.29 -19.69
C GLU A 71 24.52 3.37 -18.63
N SER A 72 24.47 2.33 -17.82
CA SER A 72 23.59 2.25 -16.67
C SER A 72 24.02 3.35 -15.74
N GLU A 73 23.38 4.52 -15.86
CA GLU A 73 23.45 5.60 -14.89
C GLU A 73 23.21 4.94 -13.54
N VAL A 74 24.28 4.78 -12.75
CA VAL A 74 24.16 4.28 -11.39
C VAL A 74 23.39 5.38 -10.67
N PRO A 75 22.13 5.15 -10.26
CA PRO A 75 21.38 6.18 -9.57
C PRO A 75 22.19 6.56 -8.33
N ASP A 76 22.45 7.85 -8.17
CA ASP A 76 23.18 8.38 -7.03
C ASP A 76 22.59 7.80 -5.74
N VAL A 77 23.37 7.00 -5.03
CA VAL A 77 22.98 6.31 -3.78
C VAL A 77 22.53 7.28 -2.68
N SER A 78 22.72 8.60 -2.87
CA SER A 78 22.13 9.64 -2.02
C SER A 78 20.61 9.79 -2.24
N SER A 79 20.11 9.51 -3.45
CA SER A 79 18.73 9.82 -3.87
C SER A 79 17.65 9.00 -3.15
N LEU A 80 18.00 7.82 -2.63
CA LEU A 80 17.08 6.90 -1.94
C LEU A 80 17.16 6.99 -0.42
N GLN A 81 17.82 8.01 0.15
CA GLN A 81 17.86 8.22 1.59
C GLN A 81 16.89 9.32 2.02
N VAL A 82 16.14 9.04 3.09
CA VAL A 82 15.16 9.96 3.66
C VAL A 82 15.47 10.21 5.13
N ASN A 83 15.45 11.48 5.53
CA ASN A 83 15.40 11.89 6.92
C ASN A 83 13.94 11.89 7.39
N ILE A 84 13.67 11.27 8.53
CA ILE A 84 12.38 11.35 9.23
C ILE A 84 12.61 12.12 10.52
N MET A 85 12.10 13.34 10.56
CA MET A 85 12.16 14.19 11.74
C MET A 85 10.97 13.91 12.64
N VAL A 86 11.25 13.59 13.90
CA VAL A 86 10.27 13.26 14.92
C VAL A 86 10.61 14.08 16.16
N SER A 87 9.75 15.04 16.50
CA SER A 87 10.05 16.04 17.55
C SER A 87 11.38 16.77 17.28
N ASN A 88 12.41 16.57 18.12
CA ASN A 88 13.74 17.19 17.97
C ASN A 88 14.82 16.18 17.53
N ARG A 89 14.42 15.02 17.02
CA ARG A 89 15.34 13.96 16.58
C ARG A 89 15.12 13.64 15.12
N THR A 90 16.20 13.22 14.47
CA THR A 90 16.17 12.74 13.09
C THR A 90 16.58 11.27 13.09
N ILE A 91 15.76 10.43 12.48
CA ILE A 91 16.10 9.05 12.10
C ILE A 91 16.19 8.98 10.58
N THR A 92 16.84 7.96 10.04
CA THR A 92 17.00 7.79 8.60
C THR A 92 16.23 6.58 8.10
N ALA A 93 15.87 6.59 6.82
CA ALA A 93 15.31 5.46 6.12
C ALA A 93 15.99 5.29 4.77
N THR A 94 16.25 4.04 4.41
CA THR A 94 16.68 3.61 3.07
C THR A 94 15.46 3.19 2.28
N MET A 95 15.24 3.80 1.12
CA MET A 95 14.09 3.57 0.27
C MET A 95 14.40 2.52 -0.81
N GLU A 96 13.36 1.80 -1.26
CA GLU A 96 13.46 0.82 -2.35
C GLU A 96 13.47 1.52 -3.70
N ASP A 97 14.22 1.00 -4.67
CA ASP A 97 14.22 1.55 -6.03
C ASP A 97 12.99 1.07 -6.82
N ASN A 98 11.88 1.80 -6.70
CA ASN A 98 10.65 1.54 -7.46
C ASN A 98 9.82 2.81 -7.69
N ALA A 99 8.87 2.74 -8.62
CA ALA A 99 8.06 3.89 -9.04
C ALA A 99 7.27 4.53 -7.89
N ALA A 100 6.79 3.75 -6.92
CA ALA A 100 6.07 4.28 -5.76
C ALA A 100 6.98 5.08 -4.83
N THR A 101 8.21 4.61 -4.62
CA THR A 101 9.24 5.36 -3.92
C THR A 101 9.57 6.66 -4.63
N GLN A 102 9.74 6.63 -5.96
CA GLN A 102 10.09 7.85 -6.71
C GLN A 102 8.99 8.92 -6.59
N ASP A 103 7.72 8.52 -6.67
CA ASP A 103 6.59 9.43 -6.44
C ASP A 103 6.57 9.97 -4.99
N PHE A 104 6.83 9.11 -4.00
CA PHE A 104 6.94 9.54 -2.60
C PHE A 104 8.07 10.56 -2.40
N LEU A 105 9.26 10.28 -2.93
CA LEU A 105 10.43 11.15 -2.84
C LEU A 105 10.20 12.50 -3.53
N ALA A 106 9.48 12.53 -4.65
CA ALA A 106 9.16 13.76 -5.39
C ALA A 106 8.26 14.73 -4.59
N ARG A 107 7.60 14.23 -3.54
CA ARG A 107 6.70 15.02 -2.67
C ARG A 107 7.38 15.53 -1.41
N LEU A 108 8.66 15.23 -1.22
CA LEU A 108 9.41 15.70 -0.06
C LEU A 108 9.87 17.17 -0.24
N PRO A 109 9.86 18.00 0.82
CA PRO A 109 9.54 17.65 2.20
C PRO A 109 8.04 17.46 2.45
N LEU A 110 7.69 16.48 3.29
CA LEU A 110 6.31 16.14 3.61
C LEU A 110 6.11 16.01 5.13
N GLU A 111 5.28 16.88 5.70
CA GLU A 111 4.87 16.81 7.10
C GLU A 111 3.50 16.14 7.24
N VAL A 112 3.42 15.09 8.05
CA VAL A 112 2.20 14.31 8.26
C VAL A 112 2.08 13.84 9.70
N THR A 113 0.85 13.70 10.17
CA THR A 113 0.56 12.93 11.38
C THR A 113 0.51 11.46 11.01
N LEU A 114 1.38 10.65 11.61
CA LEU A 114 1.27 9.21 11.57
C LEU A 114 0.28 8.74 12.64
N ASN A 115 -0.83 8.17 12.21
CA ASN A 115 -1.85 7.64 13.11
C ASN A 115 -1.44 6.29 13.68
N ASP A 116 -1.75 6.05 14.96
CA ASP A 116 -1.54 4.76 15.60
C ASP A 116 -2.55 3.72 15.11
N TYR A 117 -2.07 2.68 14.44
CA TYR A 117 -2.92 1.61 13.93
C TYR A 117 -2.61 0.29 14.64
N ASN A 118 -3.69 -0.40 15.02
CA ASN A 118 -3.66 -1.71 15.66
C ASN A 118 -2.72 -1.77 16.89
N ASN A 119 -2.91 -0.84 17.83
CA ASN A 119 -2.17 -0.78 19.11
C ASN A 119 -0.63 -0.79 18.92
N THR A 120 -0.11 0.21 18.20
CA THR A 120 1.32 0.37 17.94
C THR A 120 1.93 -0.78 17.14
N THR A 121 1.11 -1.41 16.28
CA THR A 121 1.65 -2.36 15.29
C THR A 121 2.17 -1.59 14.08
N GLU A 122 1.44 -0.55 13.66
CA GLU A 122 1.78 0.29 12.51
C GLU A 122 1.56 1.76 12.81
N LYS A 123 2.34 2.60 12.13
CA LYS A 123 2.15 4.04 12.04
C LYS A 123 1.76 4.38 10.61
N ILE A 124 0.54 4.87 10.39
CA ILE A 124 -0.02 5.03 9.04
C ILE A 124 -0.34 6.48 8.71
N PHE A 125 -0.27 6.84 7.43
CA PHE A 125 -0.86 8.08 6.92
C PHE A 125 -1.37 7.88 5.49
N TYR A 126 -2.20 8.80 5.03
CA TYR A 126 -2.79 8.76 3.68
C TYR A 126 -2.20 9.89 2.83
N PRO A 127 -1.31 9.59 1.86
CA PRO A 127 -0.92 10.54 0.84
C PRO A 127 -2.15 11.06 0.07
N SER A 128 -2.17 12.36 -0.21
CA SER A 128 -3.15 12.97 -1.10
C SER A 128 -2.42 13.77 -2.18
N PRO A 129 -2.53 13.39 -3.47
CA PRO A 129 -3.20 12.20 -3.99
C PRO A 129 -2.56 10.88 -3.50
N ALA A 130 -3.18 9.72 -3.77
CA ALA A 130 -2.52 8.43 -3.52
C ALA A 130 -1.19 8.34 -4.29
N LEU A 131 -0.27 7.50 -3.81
CA LEU A 131 0.98 7.23 -4.53
C LEU A 131 0.73 6.36 -5.76
N ALA A 132 1.50 6.57 -6.82
CA ALA A 132 1.51 5.72 -7.99
C ALA A 132 2.07 4.33 -7.63
N ILE A 133 1.29 3.28 -7.87
CA ILE A 133 1.66 1.89 -7.57
C ILE A 133 1.54 0.95 -8.77
N GLU A 134 1.29 1.51 -9.95
CA GLU A 134 1.19 0.74 -11.18
C GLU A 134 2.55 0.15 -11.56
N GLY A 135 2.57 -1.13 -11.95
CA GLY A 135 3.80 -1.83 -12.30
C GLY A 135 4.73 -2.16 -11.11
N VAL A 136 4.40 -1.76 -9.88
CA VAL A 136 5.22 -2.05 -8.71
C VAL A 136 4.89 -3.44 -8.14
N THR A 137 5.92 -4.24 -7.88
CA THR A 137 5.78 -5.56 -7.28
C THR A 137 5.08 -5.50 -5.93
N ARG A 138 4.10 -6.40 -5.75
CA ARG A 138 3.38 -6.59 -4.48
C ARG A 138 3.81 -7.90 -3.82
N GLY A 139 3.58 -8.00 -2.52
CA GLY A 139 3.93 -9.19 -1.75
C GLY A 139 5.08 -8.91 -0.79
N CYS A 140 4.79 -8.84 0.50
CA CYS A 140 5.83 -8.89 1.52
C CYS A 140 5.29 -9.36 2.87
N ALA A 141 6.17 -9.93 3.69
CA ALA A 141 5.97 -10.08 5.13
C ALA A 141 6.80 -9.00 5.84
N PRO A 142 6.19 -7.86 6.22
CA PRO A 142 6.94 -6.74 6.75
C PRO A 142 7.52 -7.06 8.12
N ILE A 143 8.71 -6.55 8.40
CA ILE A 143 9.31 -6.59 9.73
C ILE A 143 9.39 -5.19 10.33
N ALA A 144 9.65 -5.10 11.63
CA ALA A 144 9.80 -3.80 12.30
C ALA A 144 10.82 -2.91 11.57
N GLY A 145 10.38 -1.70 11.23
CA GLY A 145 11.11 -0.70 10.45
C GLY A 145 10.66 -0.61 8.98
N ASP A 146 10.00 -1.63 8.42
CA ASP A 146 9.59 -1.59 7.03
C ASP A 146 8.53 -0.51 6.76
N ILE A 147 8.71 0.20 5.65
CA ILE A 147 7.80 1.21 5.12
C ILE A 147 7.11 0.61 3.90
N THR A 148 5.78 0.56 3.94
CA THR A 148 4.99 -0.11 2.91
C THR A 148 3.81 0.75 2.46
N ILE A 149 3.23 0.41 1.32
CA ILE A 149 1.92 0.87 0.88
C ILE A 149 0.95 -0.31 0.96
N TYR A 150 -0.20 -0.09 1.59
CA TYR A 150 -1.33 -1.03 1.50
C TYR A 150 -2.17 -0.67 0.27
N ALA A 151 -1.98 -1.42 -0.82
CA ALA A 151 -2.54 -1.11 -2.14
C ALA A 151 -4.07 -0.91 -2.17
N PRO A 152 -4.90 -1.64 -1.39
CA PRO A 152 -6.35 -1.47 -1.42
C PRO A 152 -6.84 -0.10 -0.95
N TRP A 153 -6.11 0.55 -0.04
CA TRP A 153 -6.52 1.84 0.54
C TRP A 153 -5.59 3.00 0.19
N GLY A 154 -4.36 2.69 -0.25
CA GLY A 154 -3.35 3.67 -0.64
C GLY A 154 -2.69 4.38 0.54
N ASN A 155 -2.81 3.86 1.77
CA ASN A 155 -2.04 4.39 2.90
C ASN A 155 -0.60 3.89 2.86
N VAL A 156 0.29 4.74 3.35
CA VAL A 156 1.65 4.36 3.72
C VAL A 156 1.62 3.90 5.18
N ALA A 157 2.33 2.82 5.48
CA ALA A 157 2.46 2.23 6.81
C ALA A 157 3.94 2.01 7.16
N ILE A 158 4.37 2.48 8.33
CA ILE A 158 5.65 2.14 8.96
C ILE A 158 5.36 1.09 10.03
N PHE A 159 5.90 -0.11 9.86
CA PHE A 159 5.69 -1.23 10.77
C PHE A 159 6.55 -1.08 12.02
N CYS A 160 5.92 -1.01 13.20
CA CYS A 160 6.60 -1.02 14.50
C CYS A 160 6.86 -2.45 15.02
N LYS A 161 6.13 -3.44 14.46
CA LYS A 161 6.24 -4.87 14.78
C LYS A 161 6.22 -5.68 13.49
N ASN A 162 6.61 -6.94 13.57
CA ASN A 162 6.53 -7.84 12.42
C ASN A 162 5.07 -8.12 12.05
N GLY A 163 4.79 -8.12 10.74
CA GLY A 163 3.52 -8.50 10.16
C GLY A 163 3.56 -9.88 9.50
N SER A 164 2.38 -10.37 9.13
CA SER A 164 2.25 -11.56 8.29
C SER A 164 2.43 -11.20 6.82
N TYR A 165 2.76 -12.20 5.99
CA TYR A 165 2.80 -12.01 4.54
C TYR A 165 1.46 -11.50 3.99
N SER A 166 1.52 -10.56 3.06
CA SER A 166 0.36 -10.09 2.30
C SER A 166 0.76 -9.82 0.86
N ASP A 167 -0.08 -10.26 -0.08
CA ASP A 167 0.01 -10.03 -1.53
C ASP A 167 -0.42 -8.63 -1.97
N THR A 168 -0.94 -7.83 -1.04
CA THR A 168 -1.45 -6.47 -1.29
C THR A 168 -0.57 -5.38 -0.66
N LEU A 169 0.50 -5.75 0.03
CA LEU A 169 1.52 -4.82 0.50
C LEU A 169 2.61 -4.61 -0.56
N ILE A 170 3.08 -3.38 -0.65
CA ILE A 170 4.22 -2.98 -1.48
C ILE A 170 5.25 -2.38 -0.55
N LYS A 171 6.45 -2.96 -0.48
CA LYS A 171 7.55 -2.36 0.27
C LYS A 171 8.16 -1.20 -0.52
N ILE A 172 8.29 -0.05 0.12
CA ILE A 172 8.87 1.17 -0.49
C ILE A 172 10.10 1.67 0.27
N GLY A 173 10.38 1.14 1.46
CA GLY A 173 11.60 1.47 2.18
C GLY A 173 11.68 0.81 3.54
N ARG A 174 12.64 1.26 4.33
CA ARG A 174 12.87 0.79 5.69
C ARG A 174 13.58 1.86 6.52
N VAL A 175 13.14 2.04 7.76
CA VAL A 175 13.85 2.82 8.78
C VAL A 175 15.14 2.10 9.17
N ASP A 176 16.24 2.84 9.19
CA ASP A 176 17.57 2.30 9.46
C ASP A 176 17.83 2.10 10.95
N GLY A 177 18.68 1.10 11.26
CA GLY A 177 19.14 0.81 12.61
C GLY A 177 17.99 0.68 13.62
N ASN A 178 18.15 1.33 14.78
CA ASN A 178 17.15 1.34 15.85
C ASN A 178 16.19 2.54 15.74
N GLY A 179 16.16 3.24 14.61
CA GLY A 179 15.31 4.43 14.44
C GLY A 179 13.82 4.15 14.67
N ILE A 180 13.37 2.92 14.40
CA ILE A 180 11.98 2.50 14.57
C ILE A 180 11.49 2.60 16.02
N GLU A 181 12.38 2.53 17.02
CA GLU A 181 12.03 2.69 18.44
C GLU A 181 11.39 4.06 18.72
N MET A 182 11.79 5.11 17.97
CA MET A 182 11.24 6.47 18.11
C MET A 182 9.80 6.59 17.61
N LEU A 183 9.38 5.70 16.70
CA LEU A 183 8.02 5.67 16.14
C LEU A 183 7.14 4.65 16.87
N SER A 184 7.74 3.75 17.66
CA SER A 184 7.06 2.64 18.35
C SER A 184 6.46 3.07 19.69
N VAL A 185 5.75 4.19 19.69
CA VAL A 185 5.08 4.76 20.87
C VAL A 185 3.55 4.71 20.70
N PRO A 186 2.76 4.59 21.77
CA PRO A 186 1.30 4.70 21.68
C PRO A 186 0.85 6.07 21.18
N GLY A 187 -0.24 6.09 20.40
CA GLY A 187 -0.87 7.31 19.92
C GLY A 187 -0.23 7.90 18.66
N ASP A 188 -0.86 8.95 18.16
CA ASP A 188 -0.48 9.60 16.91
C ASP A 188 0.79 10.43 17.08
N ILE A 189 1.62 10.52 16.03
CA ILE A 189 2.89 11.24 16.07
C ILE A 189 3.09 12.09 14.81
N LEU A 190 3.40 13.37 15.00
CA LEU A 190 3.75 14.27 13.90
C LEU A 190 5.19 14.02 13.45
N VAL A 191 5.38 13.82 12.15
CA VAL A 191 6.70 13.64 11.55
C VAL A 191 6.84 14.49 10.29
N ARG A 192 8.08 14.79 9.92
CA ARG A 192 8.41 15.39 8.63
C ARG A 192 9.47 14.57 7.92
N PHE A 193 9.15 14.16 6.70
CA PHE A 193 10.04 13.45 5.79
C PHE A 193 10.80 14.46 4.91
N GLU A 194 12.10 14.27 4.74
CA GLU A 194 12.96 15.09 3.88
C GLU A 194 13.94 14.22 3.11
N ARG A 195 14.35 14.66 1.91
CA ARG A 195 15.50 14.04 1.25
C ARG A 195 16.77 14.29 2.07
N ARG A 196 17.68 13.32 2.06
CA ARG A 196 18.98 13.46 2.72
C ARG A 196 19.96 14.26 1.87
#